data_AF-D1BXB2-F1
#
_entry.id   AF-D1BXB2-F1
#
_cell.length_a   1.000
_cell.length_b   1.000
_cell.length_c   1.000
_cell.angle_alpha   90.00
_cell.angle_beta   90.00
_cell.angle_gamma   90.00
#
_symmetry.space_group_name_H-M   'P 1'
#
loop_
_entity.id
_entity.type
_entity.pdbx_description
1 polymer ?
#
loop_
_entity_poly.entity_id
_entity_poly.type
_entity_poly.pdbx_seq_one_letter_code
_entity_poly.pdbx_strand_id
1 'polypeptide(L)'
;MNTQQILDKARLWADYHAQVQAQRTLVRLEAERALEQLKAALVPVRVGGEVAWRVLPLGPADVPALTAVSHAVTMAPVTAEVDAAIEQLAEAVPEALADVDAVAGARRMVATPAAKADAQDAVEFLTEYVEWGDGEGIVATLKALEPEAAPEGITPADALAPHVGLAAIWRKLGTAELVAAPTGVGSGVAADDVAALRTALAAKQPTHLAVFSTESRSAEGLLAVLQA
;
A
#
# COMPACT_ATOMS: atom_id res chain seq x y z
N MET A 1 -5.63 -31.81 -21.76
CA MET A 1 -5.59 -32.25 -20.35
C MET A 1 -6.84 -33.08 -20.05
N ASN A 2 -6.87 -33.92 -19.01
CA ASN A 2 -8.15 -34.50 -18.57
C ASN A 2 -8.90 -33.51 -17.64
N THR A 3 -10.21 -33.69 -17.47
CA THR A 3 -11.04 -32.78 -16.66
C THR A 3 -10.51 -32.61 -15.23
N GLN A 4 -10.05 -33.68 -14.58
CA GLN A 4 -9.52 -33.59 -13.21
C GLN A 4 -8.30 -32.66 -13.15
N GLN A 5 -7.38 -32.77 -14.12
CA GLN A 5 -6.20 -31.90 -14.20
C GLN A 5 -6.59 -30.43 -14.43
N ILE A 6 -7.64 -30.16 -15.20
CA ILE A 6 -8.17 -28.79 -15.40
C ILE A 6 -8.68 -28.23 -14.08
N LEU A 7 -9.52 -28.99 -13.37
CA LEU A 7 -10.10 -28.56 -12.09
C LEU A 7 -9.03 -28.33 -11.02
N ASP A 8 -8.05 -29.22 -10.91
CA ASP A 8 -6.96 -29.10 -9.92
C ASP A 8 -6.09 -27.86 -10.21
N LYS A 9 -5.86 -27.56 -11.49
CA LYS A 9 -5.08 -26.40 -11.91
C LYS A 9 -5.82 -25.09 -11.69
N ALA A 10 -7.10 -25.03 -12.05
CA ALA A 10 -7.96 -23.88 -11.79
C ALA A 10 -8.05 -23.58 -10.29
N ARG A 11 -8.20 -24.61 -9.44
CA ARG A 11 -8.14 -24.47 -7.97
C ARG A 11 -6.81 -23.88 -7.51
N LEU A 12 -5.69 -24.46 -7.96
CA LEU A 12 -4.36 -23.99 -7.58
C LEU A 12 -4.17 -22.51 -7.95
N TRP A 13 -4.65 -22.08 -9.12
CA TRP A 13 -4.54 -20.69 -9.56
C TRP A 13 -5.44 -19.76 -8.76
N ALA A 14 -6.68 -20.16 -8.46
CA ALA A 14 -7.59 -19.39 -7.63
C ALA A 14 -7.05 -19.23 -6.20
N ASP A 15 -6.55 -20.31 -5.60
CA ASP A 15 -5.91 -20.29 -4.28
C ASP A 15 -4.67 -19.39 -4.27
N TYR A 16 -3.83 -19.49 -5.31
CA TYR A 16 -2.64 -18.66 -5.43
C TYR A 16 -2.98 -17.18 -5.59
N HIS A 17 -3.96 -16.85 -6.43
CA HIS A 17 -4.46 -15.49 -6.56
C HIS A 17 -4.98 -14.95 -5.21
N ALA A 18 -5.79 -15.73 -4.48
CA ALA A 18 -6.29 -15.34 -3.16
C ALA A 18 -5.14 -15.07 -2.17
N GLN A 19 -4.10 -15.90 -2.18
CA GLN A 19 -2.91 -15.70 -1.37
C GLN A 19 -2.17 -14.40 -1.72
N VAL A 20 -1.93 -14.13 -3.01
CA VAL A 20 -1.29 -12.90 -3.48
C VAL A 20 -2.10 -11.68 -3.06
N GLN A 21 -3.42 -11.68 -3.27
CA GLN A 21 -4.28 -10.57 -2.86
C GLN A 21 -4.30 -10.36 -1.35
N ALA A 22 -4.30 -11.44 -0.57
CA ALA A 22 -4.21 -11.35 0.89
C ALA A 22 -2.89 -10.70 1.33
N GLN A 23 -1.75 -11.11 0.76
CA GLN A 23 -0.45 -10.50 1.05
C GLN A 23 -0.40 -9.02 0.67
N ARG A 24 -0.87 -8.66 -0.54
CA ARG A 24 -0.94 -7.27 -0.99
C ARG A 24 -1.83 -6.41 -0.08
N THR A 25 -2.94 -6.98 0.39
CA THR A 25 -3.84 -6.31 1.34
C THR A 25 -3.16 -6.05 2.68
N LEU A 26 -2.40 -7.02 3.21
CA LEU A 26 -1.65 -6.84 4.45
C LEU A 26 -0.63 -5.70 4.34
N VAL A 27 0.14 -5.64 3.25
CA VAL A 27 1.11 -4.56 3.00
C VAL A 27 0.41 -3.19 2.94
N ARG A 28 -0.74 -3.09 2.26
CA ARG A 28 -1.53 -1.84 2.21
C ARG A 28 -2.03 -1.42 3.59
N LEU A 29 -2.59 -2.34 4.37
CA LEU A 29 -3.09 -2.06 5.72
C LEU A 29 -1.96 -1.61 6.67
N GLU A 30 -0.77 -2.19 6.54
CA GLU A 30 0.40 -1.77 7.31
C GLU A 30 0.83 -0.35 6.93
N ALA A 31 0.91 -0.05 5.63
CA ALA A 31 1.22 1.30 5.14
C ALA A 31 0.17 2.34 5.57
N GLU A 32 -1.13 2.00 5.55
CA GLU A 32 -2.20 2.89 6.02
C GLU A 32 -2.04 3.22 7.51
N ARG A 33 -1.76 2.22 8.35
CA ARG A 33 -1.50 2.44 9.78
C ARG A 33 -0.26 3.31 10.00
N ALA A 34 0.81 3.05 9.25
CA ALA A 34 2.03 3.84 9.28
C ALA A 34 1.77 5.30 8.85
N LEU A 35 0.98 5.52 7.80
CA LEU A 35 0.61 6.86 7.35
C LEU A 35 -0.21 7.61 8.39
N GLU A 36 -1.18 6.96 9.04
CA GLU A 36 -1.95 7.61 10.11
C GLU A 36 -1.08 7.91 11.34
N GLN A 37 -0.13 7.04 11.69
CA GLN A 37 0.88 7.32 12.73
C GLN A 37 1.73 8.56 12.38
N LEU A 38 2.29 8.61 11.16
CA LEU A 38 3.13 9.73 10.73
C LEU A 38 2.31 11.02 10.63
N LYS A 39 1.07 10.94 10.14
CA LYS A 39 0.15 12.08 10.05
C LYS A 39 -0.24 12.62 11.42
N ALA A 40 -0.46 11.76 12.42
CA ALA A 40 -0.71 12.18 13.80
C ALA A 40 0.49 12.89 14.43
N ALA A 41 1.70 12.66 13.92
CA ALA A 41 2.93 13.33 14.34
C ALA A 41 3.21 14.65 13.59
N LEU A 42 2.36 15.06 12.64
CA LEU A 42 2.48 16.36 11.97
C LEU A 42 2.14 17.50 12.93
N VAL A 43 3.08 18.43 13.11
CA VAL A 43 2.90 19.64 13.91
C VAL A 43 2.58 20.81 12.98
N PRO A 44 1.38 21.42 13.06
CA PRO A 44 1.07 22.64 12.33
C PRO A 44 1.80 23.83 12.97
N VAL A 45 2.38 24.70 12.15
CA VAL A 45 3.00 25.96 12.58
C VAL A 45 2.31 27.11 11.87
N ARG A 46 1.70 28.02 12.65
CA ARG A 46 0.96 29.17 12.12
C ARG A 46 1.78 30.45 12.10
N VAL A 47 1.47 31.30 11.13
CA VAL A 47 1.98 32.69 11.04
C VAL A 47 0.84 33.58 10.57
N GLY A 48 0.49 34.59 11.37
CA GLY A 48 -0.65 35.45 11.07
C GLY A 48 -2.00 34.73 11.12
N GLY A 49 -2.13 33.67 11.94
CA GLY A 49 -3.37 32.92 12.13
C GLY A 49 -3.59 31.76 11.15
N GLU A 50 -2.83 31.70 10.06
CA GLU A 50 -2.91 30.63 9.06
C GLU A 50 -1.80 29.60 9.22
N VAL A 51 -2.08 28.33 8.88
CA VAL A 51 -1.09 27.24 8.92
C VAL A 51 -0.11 27.43 7.77
N ALA A 52 1.05 27.98 8.10
CA ALA A 52 2.15 28.28 7.19
C ALA A 52 2.95 27.02 6.84
N TRP A 53 3.17 26.15 7.84
CA TRP A 53 3.88 24.88 7.67
C TRP A 53 3.15 23.76 8.40
N ARG A 54 3.31 22.54 7.89
CA ARG A 54 3.10 21.30 8.63
C ARG A 54 4.41 20.56 8.67
N VAL A 55 4.89 20.27 9.87
CA VAL A 55 6.24 19.75 10.10
C VAL A 55 6.13 18.36 10.66
N LEU A 56 6.78 17.39 10.03
CA LEU A 56 6.94 16.04 10.54
C LEU A 56 8.38 15.88 11.02
N PRO A 57 8.63 15.87 12.34
CA PRO A 57 9.93 15.53 12.88
C PRO A 57 10.21 14.04 12.66
N LEU A 58 11.33 13.71 12.03
CA LEU A 58 11.68 12.34 11.66
C LEU A 58 12.99 11.91 12.35
N GLY A 59 12.97 10.73 12.96
CA GLY A 59 14.12 10.11 13.59
C GLY A 59 14.15 8.59 13.40
N PRO A 60 15.12 7.88 14.01
CA PRO A 60 15.27 6.43 13.85
C PRO A 60 14.01 5.63 14.21
N ALA A 61 13.20 6.12 15.15
CA ALA A 61 11.95 5.48 15.55
C ALA A 61 10.86 5.48 14.46
N ASP A 62 10.98 6.35 13.44
CA ASP A 62 10.02 6.42 12.33
C ASP A 62 10.39 5.51 11.15
N VAL A 63 11.60 4.95 11.14
CA VAL A 63 12.08 4.09 10.05
C VAL A 63 11.10 2.94 9.76
N PRO A 64 10.56 2.20 10.76
CA PRO A 64 9.59 1.14 10.47
C PRO A 64 8.34 1.66 9.74
N ALA A 65 7.84 2.84 10.11
CA ALA A 65 6.70 3.45 9.44
C ALA A 65 7.05 3.87 7.99
N LEU A 66 8.22 4.48 7.78
CA LEU A 66 8.69 4.83 6.44
C LEU A 66 8.89 3.59 5.56
N THR A 67 9.45 2.50 6.11
CA THR A 67 9.61 1.22 5.41
C THR A 67 8.27 0.62 5.01
N ALA A 68 7.27 0.61 5.90
CA ALA A 68 5.93 0.12 5.58
C ALA A 68 5.28 0.91 4.44
N VAL A 69 5.39 2.24 4.47
CA VAL A 69 4.88 3.09 3.36
C VAL A 69 5.65 2.82 2.08
N SER A 70 6.98 2.75 2.15
CA SER A 70 7.82 2.44 1.00
C SER A 70 7.46 1.12 0.36
N HIS A 71 7.26 0.06 1.16
CA HIS A 71 6.88 -1.26 0.69
C HIS A 71 5.58 -1.25 -0.13
N ALA A 72 4.57 -0.50 0.33
CA ALA A 72 3.32 -0.36 -0.40
C ALA A 72 3.47 0.49 -1.68
N VAL A 73 4.32 1.52 -1.66
CA VAL A 73 4.58 2.41 -2.81
C VAL A 73 5.38 1.70 -3.91
N THR A 74 6.32 0.83 -3.55
CA THR A 74 7.16 0.09 -4.51
C THR A 74 6.53 -1.23 -4.96
N MET A 75 5.38 -1.61 -4.42
CA MET A 75 4.67 -2.81 -4.82
C MET A 75 4.25 -2.72 -6.29
N ALA A 76 4.43 -3.82 -7.03
CA ALA A 76 4.07 -3.88 -8.45
C ALA A 76 2.62 -3.41 -8.67
N PRO A 77 2.37 -2.45 -9.57
CA PRO A 77 1.03 -1.97 -9.85
C PRO A 77 0.21 -3.05 -10.55
N VAL A 78 -1.08 -3.12 -10.23
CA VAL A 78 -2.04 -3.90 -11.03
C VAL A 78 -2.45 -3.01 -12.20
N THR A 79 -1.97 -3.31 -13.40
CA THR A 79 -2.37 -2.60 -14.62
C THR A 79 -3.76 -3.08 -15.06
N ALA A 80 -4.46 -2.31 -15.89
CA ALA A 80 -5.78 -2.73 -16.40
C ALA A 80 -5.73 -4.06 -17.18
N GLU A 81 -4.63 -4.33 -17.87
CA GLU A 81 -4.40 -5.59 -18.58
C GLU A 81 -4.25 -6.77 -17.61
N VAL A 82 -3.47 -6.59 -16.55
CA VAL A 82 -3.31 -7.61 -15.50
C VAL A 82 -4.60 -7.80 -14.72
N ASP A 83 -5.34 -6.74 -14.45
CA ASP A 83 -6.62 -6.78 -13.75
C ASP A 83 -7.64 -7.63 -14.51
N ALA A 84 -7.80 -7.39 -15.82
CA ALA A 84 -8.68 -8.18 -16.67
C ALA A 84 -8.28 -9.67 -16.72
N ALA A 85 -6.97 -9.97 -16.66
CA ALA A 85 -6.46 -11.34 -16.66
C ALA A 85 -6.76 -12.09 -15.35
N ILE A 86 -6.76 -11.40 -14.21
CA ILE A 86 -6.95 -12.01 -12.87
C ILE A 86 -8.37 -11.84 -12.31
N GLU A 87 -9.21 -10.96 -12.87
CA GLU A 87 -10.60 -10.74 -12.43
C GLU A 87 -11.39 -12.05 -12.41
N GLN A 88 -11.21 -12.89 -13.42
CA GLN A 88 -11.86 -14.20 -13.50
C GLN A 88 -11.42 -15.15 -12.36
N LEU A 89 -10.19 -15.04 -11.84
CA LEU A 89 -9.74 -15.83 -10.69
C LEU A 89 -10.40 -15.40 -9.37
N ALA A 90 -10.89 -14.17 -9.30
CA ALA A 90 -11.54 -13.63 -8.11
C ALA A 90 -13.00 -14.10 -7.99
N GLU A 91 -13.69 -14.24 -9.12
CA GLU A 91 -15.16 -14.43 -9.15
C GLU A 91 -15.56 -15.68 -9.95
N ALA A 92 -15.36 -15.67 -11.27
CA ALA A 92 -15.90 -16.68 -12.18
C ALA A 92 -15.30 -18.09 -11.97
N VAL A 93 -14.00 -18.19 -11.69
CA VAL A 93 -13.34 -19.48 -11.45
C VAL A 93 -13.81 -20.12 -10.15
N PRO A 94 -13.85 -19.42 -9.00
CA PRO A 94 -14.47 -19.95 -7.77
C PRO A 94 -15.93 -20.40 -7.96
N GLU A 95 -16.74 -19.63 -8.69
CA GLU A 95 -18.14 -19.97 -8.98
C GLU A 95 -18.25 -21.25 -9.82
N ALA A 96 -17.53 -21.32 -10.94
CA ALA A 96 -17.51 -22.52 -11.79
C ALA A 96 -17.01 -23.76 -11.04
N LEU A 97 -16.00 -23.61 -10.17
CA LEU A 97 -15.53 -24.70 -9.31
C LEU A 97 -16.61 -25.17 -8.33
N ALA A 98 -17.40 -24.24 -7.77
CA ALA A 98 -18.51 -24.57 -6.88
C ALA A 98 -19.63 -25.33 -7.60
N ASP A 99 -19.94 -24.98 -8.85
CA ASP A 99 -20.94 -25.67 -9.68
C ASP A 99 -20.52 -27.11 -9.99
N VAL A 100 -19.24 -27.31 -10.34
CA VAL A 100 -18.69 -28.66 -10.53
C VAL A 100 -18.75 -29.48 -9.23
N ASP A 101 -18.43 -28.87 -8.09
CA ASP A 101 -18.47 -29.54 -6.78
C ASP A 101 -19.91 -29.82 -6.30
N ALA A 102 -20.91 -29.10 -6.80
CA ALA A 102 -22.33 -29.33 -6.51
C ALA A 102 -22.83 -30.67 -7.08
N VAL A 103 -22.19 -31.19 -8.14
CA VAL A 103 -22.56 -32.46 -8.78
C VAL A 103 -21.56 -33.59 -8.58
N ALA A 104 -20.52 -33.35 -7.79
CA ALA A 104 -19.49 -34.33 -7.45
C ALA A 104 -19.83 -35.16 -6.19
N GLY A 105 -19.16 -36.30 -6.05
CA GLY A 105 -19.24 -37.15 -4.85
C GLY A 105 -20.66 -37.57 -4.46
N ALA A 106 -20.98 -37.49 -3.16
CA ALA A 106 -22.30 -37.85 -2.62
C ALA A 106 -23.44 -36.90 -3.08
N ARG A 107 -23.12 -35.66 -3.47
CA ARG A 107 -24.10 -34.66 -3.93
C ARG A 107 -24.67 -35.01 -5.30
N ARG A 108 -23.92 -35.78 -6.11
CA ARG A 108 -24.36 -36.27 -7.43
C ARG A 108 -25.71 -36.99 -7.41
N MET A 109 -26.04 -37.70 -6.33
CA MET A 109 -27.28 -38.49 -6.25
C MET A 109 -28.53 -37.63 -6.11
N VAL A 110 -28.39 -36.38 -5.65
CA VAL A 110 -29.48 -35.42 -5.45
C VAL A 110 -29.43 -34.24 -6.42
N ALA A 111 -28.45 -34.22 -7.34
CA ALA A 111 -28.27 -33.14 -8.30
C ALA A 111 -29.43 -33.08 -9.30
N THR A 112 -30.01 -31.89 -9.45
CA THR A 112 -31.07 -31.59 -10.42
C THR A 112 -30.50 -31.60 -11.85
N PRO A 113 -31.36 -31.75 -12.88
CA PRO A 113 -30.91 -31.62 -14.27
C PRO A 113 -30.26 -30.26 -14.56
N ALA A 114 -30.76 -29.18 -13.95
CA ALA A 114 -30.15 -27.85 -14.06
C ALA A 114 -28.73 -27.82 -13.51
N ALA A 115 -28.51 -28.28 -12.27
CA ALA A 115 -27.17 -28.32 -11.67
C ALA A 115 -26.17 -29.15 -12.49
N LYS A 116 -26.63 -30.19 -13.20
CA LYS A 116 -25.78 -30.98 -14.11
C LYS A 116 -25.42 -30.22 -15.39
N ALA A 117 -26.32 -29.39 -15.91
CA ALA A 117 -26.04 -28.51 -17.04
C ALA A 117 -25.06 -27.42 -16.63
N ASP A 118 -25.31 -26.75 -15.49
CA ASP A 118 -24.43 -25.70 -14.95
C ASP A 118 -23.00 -26.25 -14.72
N ALA A 119 -22.88 -27.44 -14.14
CA ALA A 119 -21.58 -28.10 -13.96
C ALA A 119 -20.89 -28.48 -15.28
N GLN A 120 -21.64 -28.77 -16.34
CA GLN A 120 -21.07 -29.06 -17.64
C GLN A 120 -20.53 -27.77 -18.29
N ASP A 121 -21.32 -26.70 -18.25
CA ASP A 121 -20.92 -25.37 -18.73
C ASP A 121 -19.70 -24.86 -17.95
N ALA A 122 -19.66 -25.09 -16.63
CA ALA A 122 -18.52 -24.78 -15.78
C ALA A 122 -17.25 -25.55 -16.16
N VAL A 123 -17.35 -26.84 -16.54
CA VAL A 123 -16.19 -27.61 -17.02
C VAL A 123 -15.67 -27.06 -18.35
N GLU A 124 -16.57 -26.67 -19.26
CA GLU A 124 -16.19 -26.05 -20.54
C GLU A 124 -15.45 -24.74 -20.30
N PHE A 125 -16.05 -23.83 -19.52
CA PHE A 125 -15.43 -22.57 -19.11
C PHE A 125 -14.05 -22.77 -18.46
N LEU A 126 -13.93 -23.65 -17.47
CA LEU A 126 -12.65 -23.90 -16.79
C LEU A 126 -11.60 -24.50 -17.73
N THR A 127 -12.02 -25.26 -18.73
CA THR A 127 -11.10 -25.81 -19.74
C THR A 127 -10.54 -24.69 -20.60
N GLU A 128 -11.41 -23.83 -21.15
CA GLU A 128 -10.98 -22.67 -21.95
C GLU A 128 -10.10 -21.73 -21.13
N TYR A 129 -10.50 -21.45 -19.88
CA TYR A 129 -9.75 -20.57 -18.99
C TYR A 129 -8.34 -21.10 -18.70
N VAL A 130 -8.21 -22.40 -18.42
CA VAL A 130 -6.89 -23.00 -18.13
C VAL A 130 -6.01 -23.05 -19.38
N GLU A 131 -6.57 -23.36 -20.54
CA GLU A 131 -5.82 -23.36 -21.80
C GLU A 131 -5.34 -21.95 -22.19
N TRP A 132 -6.22 -20.95 -22.06
CA TRP A 132 -5.85 -19.54 -22.25
C TRP A 132 -4.80 -19.09 -21.23
N GLY A 133 -5.01 -19.36 -19.94
CA GLY A 133 -4.11 -18.93 -18.87
C GLY A 133 -2.72 -19.56 -18.96
N ASP A 134 -2.61 -20.76 -19.54
CA ASP A 134 -1.33 -21.38 -19.87
C ASP A 134 -0.62 -20.67 -21.02
N GLY A 135 -1.37 -20.27 -22.05
CA GLY A 135 -0.85 -19.51 -23.18
C GLY A 135 -0.34 -18.12 -22.77
N GLU A 136 -1.09 -17.43 -21.90
CA GLU A 136 -0.75 -16.07 -21.42
C GLU A 136 0.19 -16.07 -20.20
N GLY A 137 0.45 -17.22 -19.58
CA GLY A 137 1.38 -17.31 -18.46
C GLY A 137 0.84 -16.73 -17.15
N ILE A 138 -0.42 -17.01 -16.81
CA ILE A 138 -1.10 -16.47 -15.63
C ILE A 138 -0.32 -16.65 -14.32
N VAL A 139 0.39 -17.78 -14.16
CA VAL A 139 1.22 -18.05 -12.97
C VAL A 139 2.39 -17.07 -12.87
N ALA A 140 3.02 -16.71 -13.99
CA ALA A 140 4.08 -15.72 -14.02
C ALA A 140 3.53 -14.33 -13.69
N THR A 141 2.33 -14.01 -14.17
CA THR A 141 1.61 -12.78 -13.83
C THR A 141 1.30 -12.70 -12.33
N LEU A 142 0.73 -13.76 -11.74
CA LEU A 142 0.47 -13.82 -10.29
C LEU A 142 1.75 -13.68 -9.47
N LYS A 143 2.83 -14.36 -9.89
CA LYS A 143 4.13 -14.26 -9.23
C LYS A 143 4.71 -12.84 -9.28
N ALA A 144 4.56 -12.14 -10.40
CA ALA A 144 5.00 -10.75 -10.52
C ALA A 144 4.18 -9.78 -9.66
N LEU A 145 2.99 -10.17 -9.22
CA LEU A 145 2.13 -9.39 -8.31
C LEU A 145 2.40 -9.67 -6.82
N GLU A 146 3.15 -10.72 -6.49
CA GLU A 146 3.57 -10.97 -5.12
C GLU A 146 4.29 -9.74 -4.57
N PRO A 147 3.94 -9.26 -3.37
CA PRO A 147 4.75 -8.25 -2.70
C PRO A 147 6.16 -8.81 -2.49
N GLU A 148 7.17 -8.07 -2.96
CA GLU A 148 8.57 -8.37 -2.62
C GLU A 148 8.81 -8.20 -1.12
N ALA A 149 10.01 -8.55 -0.64
CA ALA A 149 10.40 -8.22 0.72
C ALA A 149 10.38 -6.70 0.94
N ALA A 150 10.12 -6.27 2.18
CA ALA A 150 10.14 -4.85 2.52
C ALA A 150 11.52 -4.25 2.17
N PRO A 151 11.57 -3.02 1.60
CA PRO A 151 12.82 -2.38 1.26
C PRO A 151 13.75 -2.21 2.47
N GLU A 152 15.00 -2.64 2.34
CA GLU A 152 16.03 -2.46 3.35
C GLU A 152 16.70 -1.08 3.22
N GLY A 153 17.29 -0.60 4.31
CA GLY A 153 18.14 0.60 4.29
C GLY A 153 17.39 1.94 4.23
N ILE A 154 16.06 1.95 4.40
CA ILE A 154 15.30 3.19 4.51
C ILE A 154 15.76 4.01 5.72
N THR A 155 16.06 5.29 5.49
CA THR A 155 16.44 6.23 6.55
C THR A 155 15.46 7.41 6.59
N PRO A 156 15.48 8.23 7.67
CA PRO A 156 14.73 9.48 7.71
C PRO A 156 15.04 10.45 6.55
N ALA A 157 16.23 10.35 5.95
CA ALA A 157 16.65 11.17 4.81
C ALA A 157 15.90 10.80 3.52
N ASP A 158 15.31 9.61 3.46
CA ASP A 158 14.59 9.10 2.29
C ASP A 158 13.10 9.43 2.32
N ALA A 159 12.61 10.06 3.40
CA ALA A 159 11.18 10.22 3.65
C ALA A 159 10.40 10.88 2.49
N LEU A 160 11.01 11.81 1.76
CA LEU A 160 10.41 12.47 0.59
C LEU A 160 10.86 11.88 -0.75
N ALA A 161 11.76 10.89 -0.75
CA ALA A 161 12.20 10.24 -1.97
C ALA A 161 11.04 9.50 -2.65
N PRO A 162 11.04 9.34 -3.99
CA PRO A 162 9.94 8.71 -4.72
C PRO A 162 9.59 7.30 -4.23
N HIS A 163 10.59 6.53 -3.77
CA HIS A 163 10.39 5.17 -3.30
C HIS A 163 9.75 5.06 -1.90
N VAL A 164 9.79 6.14 -1.08
CA VAL A 164 9.01 6.23 0.17
C VAL A 164 7.68 6.95 -0.08
N GLY A 165 7.67 7.98 -0.91
CA GLY A 165 6.46 8.54 -1.50
C GLY A 165 5.67 9.56 -0.65
N LEU A 166 6.14 9.96 0.55
CA LEU A 166 5.37 10.90 1.39
C LEU A 166 5.06 12.23 0.69
N ALA A 167 5.99 12.74 -0.12
CA ALA A 167 5.77 13.96 -0.90
C ALA A 167 4.58 13.82 -1.87
N ALA A 168 4.47 12.68 -2.55
CA ALA A 168 3.36 12.40 -3.46
C ALA A 168 2.04 12.18 -2.72
N ILE A 169 2.07 11.41 -1.62
CA ILE A 169 0.90 11.08 -0.80
C ILE A 169 0.29 12.34 -0.19
N TRP A 170 1.12 13.24 0.33
CA TRP A 170 0.69 14.47 0.99
C TRP A 170 0.83 15.72 0.13
N ARG A 171 0.80 15.59 -1.20
CA ARG A 171 0.86 16.73 -2.15
C ARG A 171 -0.17 17.84 -1.88
N LYS A 172 -1.31 17.50 -1.26
CA LYS A 172 -2.36 18.46 -0.88
C LYS A 172 -1.94 19.39 0.27
N LEU A 173 -0.88 19.05 1.02
CA LEU A 173 -0.32 19.89 2.07
C LEU A 173 0.61 20.98 1.51
N GLY A 174 0.92 20.92 0.21
CA GLY A 174 1.75 21.89 -0.51
C GLY A 174 3.12 21.35 -0.89
N THR A 175 4.08 22.26 -1.07
CA THR A 175 5.47 21.91 -1.40
C THR A 175 6.12 21.18 -0.23
N ALA A 176 6.83 20.09 -0.53
CA ALA A 176 7.51 19.29 0.47
C ALA A 176 9.03 19.50 0.39
N GLU A 177 9.65 19.85 1.51
CA GLU A 177 11.10 20.02 1.65
C GLU A 177 11.60 19.15 2.82
N LEU A 178 12.77 18.52 2.64
CA LEU A 178 13.43 17.77 3.71
C LEU A 178 14.66 18.55 4.16
N VAL A 179 14.74 18.87 5.45
CA VAL A 179 15.88 19.59 6.04
C VAL A 179 16.43 18.86 7.24
N ALA A 180 17.70 19.06 7.56
CA ALA A 180 18.28 18.56 8.80
C ALA A 180 17.59 19.21 10.01
N ALA A 181 17.35 18.43 11.05
CA ALA A 181 16.82 18.96 12.29
C ALA A 181 17.84 19.91 12.94
N PRO A 182 17.40 21.06 13.48
CA PRO A 182 18.30 22.01 14.11
C PRO A 182 18.90 21.41 15.39
N THR A 183 20.20 21.61 15.61
CA THR A 183 20.91 21.14 16.82
C THR A 183 20.58 21.95 18.07
N GLY A 184 19.91 23.10 17.92
CA GLY A 184 19.42 23.93 19.00
C GLY A 184 18.13 24.65 18.59
N VAL A 185 17.20 24.76 19.52
CA VAL A 185 15.98 25.56 19.39
C VAL A 185 16.04 26.75 20.34
N GLY A 186 15.56 27.92 19.89
CA GLY A 186 15.53 29.13 20.71
C GLY A 186 14.70 28.94 21.99
N SER A 187 15.04 29.68 23.05
CA SER A 187 14.30 29.69 24.33
C SER A 187 13.40 30.92 24.51
N GLY A 188 13.29 31.77 23.48
CA GLY A 188 12.44 32.96 23.48
C GLY A 188 10.95 32.64 23.59
N VAL A 189 10.16 33.65 23.98
CA VAL A 189 8.69 33.58 24.00
C VAL A 189 8.21 33.35 22.57
N ALA A 190 7.69 32.16 22.31
CA ALA A 190 7.18 31.78 21.00
C ALA A 190 5.66 31.66 21.03
N ALA A 191 5.04 31.76 19.85
CA ALA A 191 3.64 31.37 19.70
C ALA A 191 3.44 29.89 20.07
N ASP A 192 2.25 29.53 20.57
CA ASP A 192 1.94 28.19 21.09
C ASP A 192 2.31 27.05 20.13
N ASP A 193 2.08 27.24 18.82
CA ASP A 193 2.41 26.24 17.79
C ASP A 193 3.93 26.01 17.64
N VAL A 194 4.74 27.06 17.77
CA VAL A 194 6.21 26.97 17.73
C VAL A 194 6.72 26.30 19.00
N ALA A 195 6.11 26.61 20.15
CA ALA A 195 6.40 25.93 21.41
C ALA A 195 6.08 24.42 21.31
N ALA A 196 4.92 24.06 20.74
CA ALA A 196 4.54 22.67 20.51
C ALA A 196 5.54 21.94 19.59
N LEU A 197 5.99 22.59 18.51
CA LEU A 197 7.04 22.03 17.66
C LEU A 197 8.34 21.84 18.44
N ARG A 198 8.81 22.83 19.21
CA ARG A 198 10.02 22.69 20.05
C ARG A 198 9.90 21.53 21.04
N THR A 199 8.74 21.35 21.68
CA THR A 199 8.48 20.20 22.57
C THR A 199 8.58 18.88 21.81
N ALA A 200 7.99 18.79 20.60
CA ALA A 200 8.08 17.59 19.78
C ALA A 200 9.53 17.28 19.36
N LEU A 201 10.31 18.31 19.00
CA LEU A 201 11.74 18.17 18.66
C LEU A 201 12.54 17.66 19.87
N ALA A 202 12.33 18.23 21.05
CA ALA A 202 13.03 17.83 22.27
C ALA A 202 12.70 16.38 22.69
N ALA A 203 11.43 15.98 22.57
CA ALA A 203 10.99 14.65 22.93
C ALA A 203 11.50 13.57 21.97
N LYS A 204 11.50 13.87 20.65
CA LYS A 204 11.78 12.89 19.61
C LYS A 204 13.24 12.82 19.18
N GLN A 205 14.00 13.90 19.41
CA GLN A 205 15.38 14.05 18.93
C GLN A 205 15.53 13.68 17.44
N PRO A 206 14.74 14.32 16.56
CA PRO A 206 14.73 14.00 15.15
C PRO A 206 16.08 14.32 14.50
N THR A 207 16.40 13.63 13.42
CA THR A 207 17.55 13.94 12.56
C THR A 207 17.15 14.82 11.38
N HIS A 208 15.89 14.72 10.94
CA HIS A 208 15.35 15.44 9.79
C HIS A 208 13.96 16.02 10.11
N LEU A 209 13.57 17.05 9.38
CA LEU A 209 12.22 17.60 9.35
C LEU A 209 11.69 17.50 7.92
N ALA A 210 10.59 16.78 7.73
CA ALA A 210 9.81 16.91 6.50
C ALA A 210 8.82 18.07 6.67
N VAL A 211 9.00 19.10 5.86
CA VAL A 211 8.25 20.36 5.95
C VAL A 211 7.33 20.47 4.74
N PHE A 212 6.04 20.64 5.00
CA PHE A 212 5.02 20.87 3.98
C PHE A 212 4.49 22.30 4.10
N SER A 213 4.58 23.09 3.04
CA SER A 213 4.18 24.50 3.05
C SER A 213 3.30 24.87 1.85
N THR A 214 2.40 25.81 2.06
CA THR A 214 1.68 26.47 0.95
C THR A 214 2.63 27.37 0.18
N GLU A 215 2.37 27.57 -1.12
CA GLU A 215 3.20 28.35 -2.04
C GLU A 215 3.63 29.70 -1.43
N SER A 216 4.91 30.08 -1.59
CA SER A 216 5.65 31.24 -1.05
C SER A 216 6.43 31.07 0.27
N ARG A 217 6.33 29.93 0.97
CA ARG A 217 7.10 29.69 2.21
C ARG A 217 8.06 28.50 2.09
N SER A 218 9.33 28.71 2.43
CA SER A 218 10.37 27.66 2.42
C SER A 218 10.60 27.05 3.80
N ALA A 219 11.33 25.94 3.86
CA ALA A 219 11.82 25.38 5.13
C ALA A 219 12.83 26.29 5.84
N GLU A 220 13.58 27.12 5.10
CA GLU A 220 14.52 28.10 5.67
C GLU A 220 13.78 29.13 6.56
N GLY A 221 12.62 29.60 6.11
CA GLY A 221 11.78 30.50 6.92
C GLY A 221 11.29 29.86 8.22
N LEU A 222 10.96 28.57 8.21
CA LEU A 222 10.62 27.81 9.41
C LEU A 222 11.81 27.71 10.38
N LEU A 223 13.02 27.42 9.86
CA LEU A 223 14.21 27.30 10.69
C LEU A 223 14.56 28.63 11.39
N ALA A 224 14.40 29.75 10.69
CA ALA A 224 14.56 31.08 11.29
C ALA A 224 13.56 31.31 12.44
N VAL A 225 12.29 30.91 12.27
CA VAL A 225 11.27 30.99 13.33
C VAL A 225 11.60 30.09 14.52
N LEU A 226 12.17 28.91 14.28
CA LEU A 226 12.57 27.99 15.36
C LEU A 226 13.75 28.52 16.19
N GLN A 227 14.65 29.28 15.58
CA GLN A 227 15.85 29.81 16.21
C GLN A 227 15.64 31.15 16.94
N ALA A 228 14.62 31.92 16.57
CA ALA A 228 14.24 33.18 17.24
C ALA A 228 13.70 32.96 18.66
#